data_AF-A0A529SJU8-F1
#
_entry.id   AF-A0A529SJU8-F1
#
_cell.length_a   1.000
_cell.length_b   1.000
_cell.length_c   1.000
_cell.angle_alpha   90.00
_cell.angle_beta   90.00
_cell.angle_gamma   90.00
#
_symmetry.space_group_name_H-M   'P 1'
#
loop_
_entity.id
_entity.type
_entity.pdbx_description
1 polymer ?
#
loop_
_entity_poly.entity_id
_entity_poly.type
_entity_poly.pdbx_seq_one_letter_code
_entity_poly.pdbx_strand_id
1 'polypeptide(L)'
;QDQVVVTVAWGDDSTASSSDSTALADTRFRDAAVRRTYGGETRDGGDPNGWLNIRIANGIAESGADYQLGDAFPHDVLLDETGGVGFKKGCYIGQEVVSRMQHRGTARRRVLIASADG
;
A
#
# COMPACT_ATOMS: atom_id res chain seq x y z
N GLN A 1 -19.54 1.53 13.13
CA GLN A 1 -18.45 0.55 13.00
C GLN A 1 -17.24 1.19 13.66
N ASP A 2 -16.67 0.55 14.68
CA ASP A 2 -15.41 1.02 15.26
C ASP A 2 -14.33 0.92 14.18
N GLN A 3 -13.84 2.08 13.74
CA GLN A 3 -12.76 2.15 12.78
C GLN A 3 -11.47 1.94 13.58
N VAL A 4 -10.89 0.74 13.49
CA VAL A 4 -9.62 0.44 14.15
C VAL A 4 -8.57 1.39 13.61
N VAL A 5 -7.97 2.18 14.49
CA VAL A 5 -6.93 3.14 14.12
C VAL A 5 -5.68 2.35 13.70
N VAL A 6 -5.08 2.76 12.58
CA VAL A 6 -3.82 2.23 12.08
C VAL A 6 -2.76 3.30 12.25
N THR A 7 -1.72 3.01 13.02
CA THR A 7 -0.56 3.89 13.15
C THR A 7 0.51 3.47 12.14
N VAL A 8 1.10 4.44 11.44
CA VAL A 8 2.18 4.19 10.47
C VAL A 8 3.45 4.89 10.94
N ALA A 9 4.59 4.21 10.81
CA ALA A 9 5.90 4.74 11.16
C ALA A 9 6.93 4.41 10.07
N TRP A 10 7.84 5.34 9.82
CA TRP A 10 8.94 5.23 8.84
C TRP A 10 10.17 5.99 9.34
N GLY A 11 11.36 5.65 8.85
CA GLY A 11 12.61 6.35 9.21
C GLY A 11 13.10 6.11 10.65
N ASP A 12 12.53 5.15 11.35
CA ASP A 12 12.93 4.78 12.71
C ASP A 12 14.01 3.68 12.66
N ASP A 13 15.24 4.04 13.01
CA ASP A 13 16.34 3.09 13.27
C ASP A 13 16.14 2.36 14.61
N SER A 14 15.16 2.78 15.42
CA SER A 14 14.88 2.13 16.69
C SER A 14 14.18 0.80 16.44
N THR A 15 14.83 -0.27 16.87
CA THR A 15 14.18 -1.56 17.06
C THR A 15 13.12 -1.40 18.14
N ALA A 16 11.88 -1.09 17.74
CA ALA A 16 10.75 -1.27 18.65
C ALA A 16 10.84 -2.69 19.21
N SER A 17 10.79 -2.82 20.54
CA SER A 17 10.80 -4.12 21.20
C SER A 17 9.79 -5.04 20.51
N SER A 18 10.30 -6.12 19.94
CA SER A 18 9.60 -7.07 19.07
C SER A 18 8.57 -7.94 19.80
N SER A 19 8.03 -7.45 20.92
CA SER A 19 7.05 -8.14 21.75
C SER A 19 5.60 -7.86 21.34
N ASP A 20 5.36 -6.92 20.41
CA ASP A 20 4.00 -6.53 20.03
C ASP A 20 3.64 -7.10 18.64
N SER A 21 2.92 -8.22 18.62
CA SER A 21 2.47 -8.94 17.41
C SER A 21 1.57 -8.11 16.48
N THR A 22 1.25 -6.87 16.87
CA THR A 22 0.39 -5.92 16.17
C THR A 22 1.15 -5.06 15.16
N ALA A 23 2.49 -5.00 15.23
CA ALA A 23 3.34 -4.25 14.32
C ALA A 23 3.83 -5.12 13.16
N LEU A 24 3.44 -4.77 11.94
CA LEU A 24 3.77 -5.48 10.70
C LEU A 24 4.54 -4.58 9.74
N ALA A 25 5.49 -5.16 9.00
CA ALA A 25 6.16 -4.46 7.90
C ALA A 25 5.16 -4.20 6.75
N ASP A 26 5.16 -3.00 6.20
CA ASP A 26 4.38 -2.66 5.01
C ASP A 26 5.16 -3.05 3.75
N THR A 27 4.83 -4.23 3.21
CA THR A 27 5.55 -4.81 2.06
C THR A 27 5.34 -4.06 0.75
N ARG A 28 4.49 -3.03 0.72
CA ARG A 28 4.30 -2.20 -0.47
C ARG A 28 5.53 -1.33 -0.74
N PHE A 29 6.27 -0.95 0.31
CA PHE A 29 7.51 -0.19 0.22
C PHE A 29 8.70 -1.13 0.04
N ARG A 30 9.40 -1.04 -1.09
CA ARG A 30 10.62 -1.83 -1.34
C ARG A 30 11.86 -1.19 -0.77
N ASP A 31 11.97 0.13 -0.95
CA ASP A 31 13.19 0.89 -0.67
C ASP A 31 13.08 1.73 0.62
N ALA A 32 11.97 1.61 1.34
CA ALA A 32 11.73 2.29 2.61
C ALA A 32 11.22 1.32 3.68
N ALA A 33 11.81 1.40 4.88
CA ALA A 33 11.33 0.66 6.04
C ALA A 33 10.09 1.33 6.62
N VAL A 34 8.92 0.80 6.28
CA VAL A 34 7.62 1.28 6.78
C VAL A 34 6.96 0.19 7.63
N ARG A 35 6.46 0.55 8.81
CA ARG A 35 5.71 -0.34 9.71
C ARG A 35 4.30 0.19 9.93
N ARG A 36 3.36 -0.75 10.04
CA ARG A 36 1.96 -0.52 10.40
C ARG A 36 1.67 -1.20 11.73
N THR A 37 1.07 -0.48 12.66
CA THR A 37 0.59 -1.04 13.93
C THR A 37 -0.94 -0.99 13.92
N TYR A 38 -1.57 -2.14 14.18
CA TYR A 38 -3.02 -2.32 14.17
C TYR A 38 -3.54 -2.53 15.58
N GLY A 39 -4.48 -1.69 16.01
CA GLY A 39 -4.96 -1.72 17.38
C GLY A 39 -3.90 -1.19 18.36
N GLY A 40 -4.36 -0.44 19.36
CA GLY A 40 -3.49 0.29 20.28
C GLY A 40 -3.86 1.77 20.32
N GLU A 41 -3.21 2.50 21.24
CA GLU A 41 -3.43 3.93 21.37
C GLU A 41 -2.84 4.67 20.17
N THR A 42 -3.53 5.72 19.74
CA THR A 42 -3.00 6.62 18.71
C THR A 42 -1.76 7.28 19.28
N ARG A 43 -0.63 7.15 18.58
CA ARG A 43 0.58 7.89 18.97
C ARG A 43 0.40 9.36 18.57
N ASP A 44 0.63 10.26 19.52
CA ASP A 44 0.69 11.70 19.23
C ASP A 44 1.84 12.03 18.28
N GLY A 45 1.67 13.06 17.45
CA GLY A 45 2.70 13.54 16.51
C GLY A 45 2.61 12.99 15.08
N GLY A 46 1.42 12.59 14.62
CA GLY A 46 1.21 12.20 13.22
C GLY A 46 1.47 13.36 12.24
N ASP A 47 2.19 13.09 11.15
CA ASP A 47 2.42 14.02 10.04
C ASP A 47 1.74 13.48 8.76
N PRO A 48 0.49 13.90 8.46
CA PRO A 48 -0.22 13.46 7.26
C PRO A 48 0.49 13.86 5.96
N ASN A 49 1.20 14.99 5.94
CA ASN A 49 1.94 15.45 4.78
C ASN A 49 3.22 14.64 4.59
N GLY A 50 3.94 14.32 5.67
CA GLY A 50 5.05 13.38 5.67
C GLY A 50 4.63 12.01 5.14
N TRP A 51 3.47 11.50 5.57
CA TRP A 51 2.91 10.26 5.06
C TRP A 51 2.57 10.34 3.57
N LEU A 52 1.93 11.43 3.13
CA LEU A 52 1.62 11.65 1.72
C LEU A 52 2.90 11.69 0.87
N ASN A 53 3.92 12.41 1.31
CA ASN A 53 5.19 12.57 0.59
C ASN A 53 5.92 11.24 0.43
N ILE A 54 6.02 10.42 1.50
CA ILE A 54 6.69 9.11 1.40
C ILE A 54 5.92 8.16 0.49
N ARG A 55 4.58 8.18 0.50
CA ARG A 55 3.77 7.39 -0.44
C ARG A 55 4.00 7.80 -1.89
N ILE A 56 3.92 9.11 -2.19
CA ILE A 56 4.13 9.63 -3.55
C ILE A 56 5.52 9.27 -4.05
N ALA A 57 6.56 9.49 -3.22
CA ALA A 57 7.94 9.19 -3.56
C ALA A 57 8.20 7.69 -3.84
N ASN A 58 7.35 6.80 -3.33
CA ASN A 58 7.44 5.35 -3.54
C ASN A 58 6.35 4.80 -4.49
N GLY A 59 5.55 5.67 -5.12
CA GLY A 59 4.48 5.26 -6.04
C GLY A 59 3.35 4.46 -5.39
N ILE A 60 3.12 4.64 -4.08
CA ILE A 60 2.11 3.89 -3.31
C ILE A 60 0.76 4.59 -3.34
N ALA A 61 -0.17 4.05 -4.13
CA ALA A 61 -1.55 4.53 -4.19
C ALA A 61 -2.42 3.96 -3.06
N GLU A 62 -3.31 4.79 -2.51
CA GLU A 62 -4.31 4.43 -1.50
C GLU A 62 -5.72 4.83 -1.94
N SER A 63 -6.70 3.94 -1.71
CA SER A 63 -8.10 4.22 -2.06
C SER A 63 -8.67 5.37 -1.23
N GLY A 64 -9.62 6.10 -1.79
CA GLY A 64 -10.19 7.33 -1.23
C GLY A 64 -9.39 8.56 -1.65
N ALA A 65 -8.07 8.56 -1.39
CA ALA A 65 -7.20 9.68 -1.74
C ALA A 65 -6.81 9.69 -3.23
N ASP A 66 -6.35 8.54 -3.75
CA ASP A 66 -5.75 8.48 -5.10
C ASP A 66 -6.69 7.84 -6.14
N TYR A 67 -7.66 7.03 -5.69
CA TYR A 67 -8.67 6.40 -6.54
C TYR A 67 -9.91 6.01 -5.73
N GLN A 68 -11.08 5.93 -6.37
CA GLN A 68 -12.30 5.50 -5.70
C GLN A 68 -12.39 3.98 -5.58
N LEU A 69 -13.06 3.50 -4.53
CA LEU A 69 -13.31 2.07 -4.35
C LEU A 69 -14.18 1.56 -5.51
N GLY A 70 -13.70 0.54 -6.21
CA GLY A 70 -14.37 -0.03 -7.39
C GLY A 70 -13.85 0.49 -8.74
N ASP A 71 -13.07 1.59 -8.76
CA ASP A 71 -12.62 2.24 -10.00
C ASP A 71 -11.23 1.81 -10.47
N ALA A 72 -10.57 0.91 -9.75
CA ALA A 72 -9.24 0.42 -10.08
C ALA A 72 -9.16 -1.10 -10.07
N PHE A 73 -8.53 -1.65 -11.11
CA PHE A 73 -8.06 -3.02 -11.09
C PHE A 73 -6.75 -3.13 -10.31
N PRO A 74 -6.41 -4.29 -9.74
CA PRO A 74 -5.17 -4.45 -8.98
C PRO A 74 -3.90 -4.03 -9.75
N HIS A 75 -3.85 -4.26 -11.06
CA HIS A 75 -2.75 -3.84 -11.94
C HIS A 75 -2.65 -2.33 -12.13
N ASP A 76 -3.78 -1.62 -12.06
CA ASP A 76 -3.79 -0.16 -12.24
C ASP A 76 -3.04 0.54 -11.10
N VAL A 77 -3.07 -0.06 -9.90
CA VAL A 77 -2.50 0.48 -8.65
C VAL A 77 -1.35 -0.38 -8.12
N LEU A 78 -0.67 -1.11 -9.02
CA LEU A 78 0.58 -1.85 -8.75
C LEU A 78 0.48 -2.96 -7.69
N LEU A 79 -0.72 -3.48 -7.38
CA LEU A 79 -0.88 -4.58 -6.41
C LEU A 79 -0.31 -5.90 -6.93
N ASP A 80 -0.19 -6.09 -8.23
CA ASP A 80 0.52 -7.21 -8.85
C ASP A 80 2.02 -7.18 -8.58
N GLU A 81 2.62 -5.99 -8.47
CA GLU A 81 4.05 -5.81 -8.25
C GLU A 81 4.40 -5.71 -6.76
N THR A 82 3.50 -5.20 -5.91
CA THR A 82 3.72 -5.00 -4.46
C THR A 82 3.30 -6.19 -3.60
N GLY A 83 2.90 -7.31 -4.22
CA GLY A 83 2.48 -8.52 -3.51
C GLY A 83 1.03 -8.52 -3.03
N GLY A 84 0.22 -7.52 -3.41
CA GLY A 84 -1.22 -7.45 -3.13
C GLY A 84 -2.05 -8.49 -3.89
N VAL A 85 -1.54 -9.04 -4.99
CA VAL A 85 -2.17 -10.14 -5.74
C VAL A 85 -1.29 -11.38 -5.72
N GLY A 86 -1.88 -12.52 -5.34
CA GLY A 86 -1.23 -13.80 -5.43
C GLY A 86 -1.82 -14.65 -6.55
N PHE A 87 -0.99 -14.99 -7.55
CA PHE A 87 -1.38 -15.81 -8.71
C PHE A 87 -1.30 -17.32 -8.45
N LYS A 88 -0.65 -17.73 -7.36
CA LYS A 88 -0.51 -19.13 -6.92
C LYS A 88 -1.45 -19.49 -5.76
N LYS A 89 -2.38 -18.60 -5.42
CA LYS A 89 -3.37 -18.80 -4.34
C LYS A 89 -4.54 -19.65 -4.83
N GLY A 90 -5.33 -20.19 -3.90
CA GLY A 90 -6.65 -20.72 -4.20
C GLY A 90 -7.63 -19.66 -4.71
N CYS A 91 -8.87 -20.08 -4.98
CA CYS A 91 -9.86 -19.21 -5.61
C CYS A 91 -10.30 -18.03 -4.73
N TYR A 92 -10.41 -16.84 -5.33
CA TYR A 92 -10.97 -15.64 -4.67
C TYR A 92 -11.88 -14.84 -5.63
N ILE A 93 -12.73 -13.99 -5.06
CA ILE A 93 -13.70 -13.19 -5.83
C ILE A 93 -12.99 -12.27 -6.83
N GLY A 94 -13.41 -12.29 -8.08
CA GLY A 94 -12.82 -11.49 -9.16
C GLY A 94 -11.51 -12.05 -9.74
N GLN A 95 -11.01 -13.20 -9.27
CA GLN A 95 -9.75 -13.78 -9.74
C GLN A 95 -9.73 -14.03 -11.25
N GLU A 96 -10.83 -14.45 -11.86
CA GLU A 96 -10.87 -14.68 -13.31
C GLU A 96 -10.54 -13.39 -14.08
N VAL A 97 -11.12 -12.27 -13.66
CA VAL A 97 -10.87 -10.96 -14.28
C VAL A 97 -9.41 -10.54 -14.06
N VAL A 98 -8.91 -10.64 -12.83
CA VAL A 98 -7.51 -10.31 -12.49
C VAL A 98 -6.53 -11.18 -13.28
N SER A 99 -6.81 -12.47 -13.42
CA SER A 99 -5.99 -13.41 -14.20
C SER A 99 -6.00 -13.07 -15.69
N ARG A 100 -7.17 -12.76 -16.27
CA ARG A 100 -7.27 -12.32 -17.68
C ARG A 100 -6.48 -11.04 -17.90
N MET A 101 -6.54 -10.10 -16.97
CA MET A 101 -5.77 -8.85 -17.05
C MET A 101 -4.27 -9.11 -16.98
N GLN A 102 -3.80 -10.00 -16.11
CA GLN A 102 -2.37 -10.36 -16.01
C GLN A 102 -1.79 -10.84 -17.34
N HIS A 103 -2.55 -11.62 -18.11
CA HIS A 103 -2.07 -12.26 -19.34
C HIS A 103 -2.40 -11.48 -20.63
N ARG A 104 -3.14 -10.36 -20.55
CA ARG A 104 -3.43 -9.53 -21.72
C ARG A 104 -2.20 -8.74 -22.16
N GLY A 105 -1.79 -8.87 -23.42
CA GLY A 105 -0.61 -8.17 -23.99
C GLY A 105 -0.83 -6.71 -24.41
N THR A 106 -1.99 -6.12 -24.14
CA THR A 106 -2.29 -4.72 -24.50
C THR A 106 -1.72 -3.74 -23.48
N ALA A 107 -1.44 -2.50 -23.91
CA ALA A 107 -1.06 -1.41 -23.01
C ALA A 107 -2.07 -1.24 -21.87
N ARG A 108 -1.57 -0.94 -20.66
CA ARG A 108 -2.34 -0.88 -19.41
C ARG A 108 -2.15 0.47 -18.75
N ARG A 109 -3.19 0.94 -18.07
CA ARG A 109 -3.08 2.04 -17.11
C ARG A 109 -2.28 1.53 -15.91
N ARG A 110 -1.34 2.33 -15.41
CA ARG A 110 -0.58 2.06 -14.18
C ARG A 110 -0.25 3.38 -13.49
N VAL A 111 -0.13 3.34 -12.16
CA VAL A 111 0.43 4.46 -11.37
C VAL A 111 1.89 4.67 -11.75
N LEU A 112 2.28 5.93 -11.93
CA LEU A 112 3.64 6.36 -12.20
C LEU A 112 3.97 7.55 -11.32
N ILE A 113 5.25 7.68 -10.97
CA ILE A 113 5.79 8.87 -10.31
C ILE A 113 6.10 9.89 -11.41
N ALA A 114 5.55 11.10 -11.28
CA ALA A 114 5.84 12.21 -12.17
C ALA A 114 6.59 13.29 -11.40
N SER A 115 7.57 13.90 -12.06
CA SER A 115 8.28 15.09 -11.60
C SER A 115 8.21 16.15 -12.68
N ALA A 116 8.14 17.42 -12.27
CA ALA A 116 8.22 18.55 -13.16
C ALA A 116 9.30 19.50 -12.64
N ASP A 117 10.19 19.92 -13.53
CA ASP A 117 11.11 21.02 -13.27
C ASP A 117 10.33 22.33 -13.41
N GLY A 118 10.54 23.26 -12.46
CA GLY A 118 9.90 24.57 -12.44
C GLY A 118 10.47 25.53 -13.48
#